data_AF-A0A7C3CBP3-F1
#
_entry.id   AF-A0A7C3CBP3-F1
#
_cell.length_a   1.000
_cell.length_b   1.000
_cell.length_c   1.000
_cell.angle_alpha   90.00
_cell.angle_beta   90.00
_cell.angle_gamma   90.00
#
_symmetry.space_group_name_H-M   'P 1'
#
loop_
_entity.id
_entity.type
_entity.pdbx_description
1 polymer ?
#
loop_
_entity_poly.entity_id
_entity_poly.type
_entity_poly.pdbx_seq_one_letter_code
_entity_poly.pdbx_strand_id
1 'polypeptide(L)'
;MFLKRKTSPALIAGIGFSLFFTACAPTKTTQHSDATSDYTYITHAHILTMNGQRDILEDGCILIEGTILKTIANECDISEHPNANIIDAEGGMVLPGMINLHNHLPMTAFRGLAESHIKDVHDRLYNYFFPLEKALLNRNLIRVSARHAAIELALGGVTTTTDMYYHEDEVAKSVKEVGMRGVLGETVIGFPVVD
;
A
#
# COMPACT_ATOMS: atom_id res chain seq x y z
N MET A 1 -4.22 -3.26 -6.20
CA MET A 1 -5.69 -3.04 -6.13
C MET A 1 -6.26 -3.26 -7.53
N PHE A 2 -6.87 -4.42 -7.80
CA PHE A 2 -7.36 -4.79 -9.14
C PHE A 2 -8.77 -4.25 -9.38
N LEU A 3 -8.96 -3.38 -10.37
CA LEU A 3 -10.27 -2.92 -10.84
C LEU A 3 -10.50 -3.46 -12.26
N LYS A 4 -11.32 -4.51 -12.40
CA LYS A 4 -11.78 -5.02 -13.70
C LYS A 4 -12.86 -4.10 -14.29
N ARG A 5 -12.65 -3.60 -15.51
CA ARG A 5 -13.64 -2.82 -16.28
C ARG A 5 -14.31 -3.75 -17.29
N LYS A 6 -15.63 -3.89 -17.23
CA LYS A 6 -16.44 -4.60 -18.25
C LYS A 6 -17.05 -3.58 -19.23
N THR A 7 -16.94 -3.82 -20.52
CA THR A 7 -17.57 -3.03 -21.59
C THR A 7 -18.68 -3.80 -22.31
N SER A 8 -19.83 -3.10 -22.46
CA SER A 8 -20.90 -3.22 -23.48
C SER A 8 -21.99 -4.32 -23.37
N PRO A 9 -23.18 -4.15 -24.00
CA PRO A 9 -24.14 -3.04 -23.92
C PRO A 9 -25.58 -3.52 -23.56
N ALA A 10 -26.52 -2.56 -23.48
CA ALA A 10 -27.87 -2.60 -22.89
C ALA A 10 -28.85 -3.74 -23.28
N LEU A 11 -29.67 -4.17 -22.30
CA LEU A 11 -31.11 -4.49 -22.47
C LEU A 11 -31.85 -4.35 -21.12
N ILE A 12 -33.10 -3.87 -21.17
CA ILE A 12 -33.96 -3.44 -20.06
C ILE A 12 -34.75 -4.61 -19.42
N ALA A 13 -35.04 -4.47 -18.12
CA ALA A 13 -36.20 -4.98 -17.34
C ALA A 13 -35.90 -6.05 -16.27
N GLY A 14 -36.37 -5.79 -15.04
CA GLY A 14 -36.74 -6.84 -14.08
C GLY A 14 -36.07 -6.77 -12.71
N ILE A 15 -36.89 -6.48 -11.70
CA ILE A 15 -36.67 -6.52 -10.25
C ILE A 15 -35.85 -7.73 -9.79
N GLY A 16 -34.84 -7.49 -8.95
CA GLY A 16 -34.12 -8.53 -8.21
C GLY A 16 -32.93 -7.98 -7.43
N PHE A 17 -33.13 -7.66 -6.15
CA PHE A 17 -32.07 -7.29 -5.22
C PHE A 17 -31.22 -8.53 -4.92
N SER A 18 -30.24 -8.83 -5.76
CA SER A 18 -29.21 -9.84 -5.50
C SER A 18 -27.93 -9.14 -5.08
N LEU A 19 -27.53 -9.36 -3.83
CA LEU A 19 -26.18 -9.09 -3.36
C LEU A 19 -25.19 -9.89 -4.22
N PHE A 20 -24.57 -9.22 -5.20
CA PHE A 20 -23.38 -9.74 -5.85
C PHE A 20 -22.20 -9.58 -4.89
N PHE A 21 -22.00 -10.56 -4.02
CA PHE A 21 -20.67 -10.84 -3.48
C PHE A 21 -19.79 -11.24 -4.66
N THR A 22 -19.07 -10.28 -5.22
CA THR A 22 -18.01 -10.57 -6.20
C THR A 22 -16.87 -11.20 -5.41
N ALA A 23 -16.88 -12.53 -5.33
CA ALA A 23 -15.75 -13.29 -4.84
C ALA A 23 -14.54 -12.95 -5.73
N CYS A 24 -13.51 -12.37 -5.13
CA CYS A 24 -12.20 -12.27 -5.75
C CYS A 24 -11.77 -13.71 -6.03
N ALA A 25 -11.67 -14.10 -7.30
CA ALA A 25 -11.18 -15.41 -7.66
C ALA A 25 -9.77 -15.56 -7.08
N PRO A 26 -9.44 -16.69 -6.42
CA PRO A 26 -8.10 -16.94 -5.95
C PRO A 26 -7.18 -17.00 -7.17
N THR A 27 -6.16 -16.13 -7.20
CA THR A 27 -5.07 -16.21 -8.17
C THR A 27 -4.49 -17.62 -8.09
N LYS A 28 -4.54 -18.38 -9.20
CA LYS A 28 -3.94 -19.72 -9.25
C LYS A 28 -2.43 -19.56 -9.10
N THR A 29 -1.96 -19.70 -7.86
CA THR A 29 -0.53 -19.86 -7.59
C THR A 29 -0.19 -21.30 -7.94
N THR A 30 0.41 -21.53 -9.10
CA THR A 30 1.00 -22.84 -9.42
C THR A 30 2.11 -23.12 -8.43
N GLN A 31 2.04 -24.29 -7.78
CA GLN A 31 3.03 -24.74 -6.79
C GLN A 31 4.44 -24.72 -7.39
N HIS A 32 5.42 -24.18 -6.65
CA HIS A 32 6.83 -24.33 -6.97
C HIS A 32 7.60 -25.04 -5.86
N SER A 33 8.44 -25.95 -6.32
CA SER A 33 9.55 -26.64 -5.66
C SER A 33 10.44 -25.71 -4.82
N ASP A 34 11.07 -26.26 -3.78
CA ASP A 34 11.97 -25.63 -2.78
C ASP A 34 13.23 -24.88 -3.29
N ALA A 35 13.32 -24.55 -4.59
CA ALA A 35 14.32 -23.64 -5.13
C ALA A 35 13.61 -22.33 -5.53
N THR A 36 13.68 -21.30 -4.67
CA THR A 36 13.17 -19.97 -5.00
C THR A 36 14.00 -19.40 -6.15
N SER A 37 13.41 -19.29 -7.33
CA SER A 37 14.04 -18.60 -8.45
C SER A 37 14.13 -17.10 -8.16
N ASP A 38 15.28 -16.52 -8.48
CA ASP A 38 15.50 -15.07 -8.36
C ASP A 38 14.69 -14.28 -9.40
N TYR A 39 14.17 -14.93 -10.44
CA TYR A 39 13.44 -14.27 -11.51
C TYR A 39 11.94 -14.36 -11.31
N THR A 40 11.25 -13.23 -11.49
CA THR A 40 9.79 -13.15 -11.52
C THR A 40 9.33 -12.43 -12.77
N TYR A 41 8.42 -13.04 -13.52
CA TYR A 41 7.70 -12.40 -14.61
C TYR A 41 6.30 -12.02 -14.15
N ILE A 42 5.87 -10.80 -14.48
CA ILE A 42 4.47 -10.40 -14.44
C ILE A 42 4.02 -10.28 -15.89
N THR A 43 3.10 -11.13 -16.34
CA THR A 43 2.61 -11.19 -17.73
C THR A 43 1.18 -10.68 -17.84
N HIS A 44 0.76 -10.33 -19.05
CA HIS A 44 -0.60 -9.90 -19.37
C HIS A 44 -1.13 -8.74 -18.50
N ALA A 45 -0.26 -7.76 -18.25
CA ALA A 45 -0.57 -6.59 -17.44
C ALA A 45 -0.87 -5.36 -18.30
N HIS A 46 -1.84 -4.55 -17.88
CA HIS A 46 -1.92 -3.15 -18.32
C HIS A 46 -0.93 -2.33 -17.49
N ILE A 47 0.21 -1.97 -18.08
CA ILE A 47 1.32 -1.34 -17.37
C ILE A 47 1.30 0.17 -17.58
N LEU A 48 1.10 0.91 -16.50
CA LEU A 48 1.30 2.36 -16.46
C LEU A 48 2.73 2.63 -16.00
N THR A 49 3.62 2.91 -16.96
CA THR A 49 5.07 3.01 -16.69
C THR A 49 5.44 4.20 -15.80
N MET A 50 4.67 5.28 -15.88
CA MET A 50 4.99 6.59 -15.29
C MET A 50 6.37 7.13 -15.73
N ASN A 51 6.89 6.69 -16.88
CA ASN A 51 8.10 7.25 -17.47
C ASN A 51 7.86 8.68 -18.00
N GLY A 52 8.91 9.35 -18.49
CA GLY A 52 8.80 10.74 -18.97
C GLY A 52 7.81 10.93 -20.12
N GLN A 53 7.60 9.87 -20.92
CA GLN A 53 6.70 9.84 -22.07
C GLN A 53 5.26 9.43 -21.70
N ARG A 54 5.06 8.90 -20.48
CA ARG A 54 3.81 8.34 -19.97
C ARG A 54 3.29 7.17 -20.81
N ASP A 55 4.20 6.30 -21.23
CA ASP A 55 3.85 5.12 -22.01
C ASP A 55 2.92 4.19 -21.22
N ILE A 56 1.95 3.61 -21.94
CA ILE A 56 1.02 2.60 -21.44
C ILE A 56 1.15 1.38 -22.33
N LEU A 57 1.36 0.21 -21.72
CA LEU A 57 1.37 -1.08 -22.42
C LEU A 57 0.09 -1.82 -22.05
N GLU A 58 -0.75 -2.12 -23.04
CA GLU A 58 -2.08 -2.70 -22.80
C GLU A 58 -2.04 -4.20 -22.52
N ASP A 59 -1.05 -4.90 -23.05
CA ASP A 59 -0.78 -6.32 -22.79
C ASP A 59 0.73 -6.45 -22.67
N GLY A 60 1.26 -6.03 -21.52
CA GLY A 60 2.68 -5.94 -21.27
C GLY A 60 3.18 -6.99 -20.29
N CYS A 61 4.50 -7.06 -20.20
CA CYS A 61 5.23 -7.92 -19.30
C CYS A 61 6.34 -7.16 -18.55
N ILE A 62 6.58 -7.56 -17.30
CA ILE A 62 7.65 -7.06 -16.43
C ILE A 62 8.54 -8.23 -16.01
N LEU A 63 9.85 -8.06 -16.12
CA LEU A 63 10.86 -8.96 -15.53
C LEU A 63 11.48 -8.31 -14.29
N ILE A 64 11.49 -9.06 -13.20
CA ILE A 64 12.11 -8.71 -11.92
C ILE A 64 13.18 -9.76 -11.61
N GLU A 65 14.38 -9.31 -11.24
CA GLU A 65 15.47 -10.13 -10.72
C GLU A 65 15.70 -9.74 -9.25
N GLY A 66 15.36 -10.65 -8.33
CA GLY A 66 15.30 -10.40 -6.90
C GLY A 66 14.35 -9.23 -6.58
N THR A 67 14.92 -8.07 -6.29
CA THR A 67 14.18 -6.83 -5.98
C THR A 67 14.33 -5.75 -7.05
N ILE A 68 14.98 -6.04 -8.17
CA ILE A 68 15.32 -5.07 -9.22
C ILE A 68 14.44 -5.32 -10.44
N LEU A 69 13.78 -4.26 -10.91
CA LEU A 69 13.09 -4.27 -12.19
C LEU A 69 14.13 -4.27 -13.31
N LYS A 70 14.11 -5.30 -14.17
CA LYS A 70 15.05 -5.47 -15.28
C LYS A 70 14.46 -4.97 -16.59
N THR A 71 13.22 -5.32 -16.87
CA THR A 71 12.59 -5.05 -18.16
C THR A 71 11.11 -4.74 -17.99
N ILE A 72 10.61 -3.79 -18.78
CA ILE A 72 9.19 -3.61 -19.10
C ILE A 72 9.11 -3.68 -20.63
N ALA A 73 8.28 -4.58 -21.16
CA ALA A 73 8.13 -4.81 -22.60
C ALA A 73 6.71 -5.23 -22.95
N ASN A 74 6.34 -5.21 -24.24
CA ASN A 74 5.05 -5.75 -24.68
C ASN A 74 5.00 -7.28 -24.52
N GLU A 75 6.13 -7.95 -24.75
CA GLU A 75 6.25 -9.40 -24.58
C GLU A 75 7.57 -9.69 -23.88
N CYS A 76 7.60 -10.76 -23.07
CA CYS A 76 8.83 -11.29 -22.51
C CYS A 76 9.06 -12.72 -23.01
N ASP A 77 10.30 -13.05 -23.33
CA ASP A 77 10.69 -14.43 -23.53
C ASP A 77 10.93 -15.10 -22.17
N ILE A 78 9.92 -15.79 -21.66
CA ILE A 78 10.01 -16.54 -20.40
C ILE A 78 10.95 -17.74 -20.49
N SER A 79 11.31 -18.19 -21.71
CA SER A 79 12.20 -19.34 -21.90
C SER A 79 13.65 -19.06 -21.49
N GLU A 80 14.03 -17.77 -21.38
CA GLU A 80 15.33 -17.36 -20.84
C GLU A 80 15.52 -17.78 -19.37
N HIS A 81 14.43 -17.88 -18.60
CA HIS A 81 14.47 -18.26 -17.20
C HIS A 81 13.41 -19.35 -16.91
N PRO A 82 13.67 -20.62 -17.28
CA PRO A 82 12.69 -21.71 -17.19
C PRO A 82 12.12 -21.98 -15.79
N ASN A 83 12.84 -21.54 -14.74
CA ASN A 83 12.44 -21.71 -13.34
C ASN A 83 11.84 -20.43 -12.73
N ALA A 84 11.66 -19.36 -13.49
CA ALA A 84 11.11 -18.10 -12.98
C ALA A 84 9.71 -18.26 -12.38
N ASN A 85 9.42 -17.46 -11.36
CA ASN A 85 8.05 -17.31 -10.86
C ASN A 85 7.24 -16.55 -11.90
N ILE A 86 6.09 -17.08 -12.32
CA ILE A 86 5.23 -16.41 -13.30
C ILE A 86 3.95 -15.96 -12.59
N ILE A 87 3.66 -14.67 -12.70
CA ILE A 87 2.45 -14.03 -12.22
C ILE A 87 1.67 -13.53 -13.44
N ASP A 88 0.60 -14.22 -13.79
CA ASP A 88 -0.35 -13.72 -14.79
C ASP A 88 -1.23 -12.64 -14.15
N ALA A 89 -1.19 -11.42 -14.67
CA ALA A 89 -1.99 -10.31 -14.19
C ALA A 89 -3.45 -10.35 -14.68
N GLU A 90 -3.79 -11.21 -15.65
CA GLU A 90 -5.12 -11.38 -16.23
C GLU A 90 -5.76 -10.06 -16.74
N GLY A 91 -4.98 -9.20 -17.39
CA GLY A 91 -5.42 -7.84 -17.76
C GLY A 91 -5.59 -6.94 -16.53
N GLY A 92 -4.84 -7.20 -15.47
CA GLY A 92 -4.76 -6.36 -14.29
C GLY A 92 -3.87 -5.15 -14.52
N MET A 93 -4.09 -4.09 -13.74
CA MET A 93 -3.29 -2.88 -13.83
C MET A 93 -2.04 -2.97 -12.95
N VAL A 94 -0.88 -2.66 -13.52
CA VAL A 94 0.39 -2.55 -12.81
C VAL A 94 0.92 -1.12 -12.94
N LEU A 95 1.29 -0.53 -11.82
CA LEU A 95 1.83 0.81 -11.72
C LEU A 95 2.90 0.84 -10.61
N PRO A 96 3.81 1.82 -10.61
CA PRO A 96 4.68 2.06 -9.47
C PRO A 96 3.88 2.19 -8.18
N GLY A 97 4.40 1.60 -7.10
CA GLY A 97 3.77 1.70 -5.79
C GLY A 97 3.63 3.16 -5.35
N MET A 98 2.52 3.48 -4.69
CA MET A 98 2.24 4.85 -4.28
C MET A 98 3.18 5.31 -3.17
N ILE A 99 3.54 6.60 -3.20
CA ILE A 99 4.37 7.24 -2.20
C ILE A 99 3.48 8.19 -1.40
N ASN A 100 3.25 7.87 -0.14
CA ASN A 100 2.55 8.78 0.78
C ASN A 100 3.58 9.68 1.48
N LEU A 101 3.54 10.97 1.15
CA LEU A 101 4.58 11.95 1.53
C LEU A 101 4.38 12.59 2.90
N HIS A 102 3.29 12.29 3.61
CA HIS A 102 3.02 12.92 4.90
C HIS A 102 2.07 12.07 5.76
N ASN A 103 2.55 11.64 6.92
CA ASN A 103 1.77 10.85 7.87
C ASN A 103 2.11 11.20 9.32
N HIS A 104 1.21 10.76 10.18
CA HIS A 104 1.38 10.57 11.61
C HIS A 104 0.87 9.16 11.95
N LEU A 105 1.61 8.12 11.57
CA LEU A 105 1.15 6.72 11.58
C LEU A 105 0.55 6.30 12.93
N PRO A 106 1.15 6.66 14.09
CA PRO A 106 0.59 6.27 15.38
C PRO A 106 -0.76 6.91 15.72
N MET A 107 -1.13 8.04 15.07
CA MET A 107 -2.44 8.69 15.29
C MET A 107 -3.61 7.82 14.82
N THR A 108 -3.36 6.73 14.09
CA THR A 108 -4.38 5.71 13.82
C THR A 108 -5.00 5.13 15.10
N ALA A 109 -4.30 5.17 16.24
CA ALA A 109 -4.84 4.85 17.57
C ALA A 109 -6.06 5.70 17.95
N PHE A 110 -6.13 6.92 17.44
CA PHE A 110 -7.12 7.94 17.78
C PHE A 110 -8.09 8.22 16.63
N ARG A 111 -8.12 7.35 15.60
CA ARG A 111 -8.96 7.53 14.41
C ARG A 111 -10.43 7.70 14.80
N GLY A 112 -11.06 8.74 14.27
CA GLY A 112 -12.47 9.04 14.49
C GLY A 112 -12.78 9.77 15.80
N LEU A 113 -11.77 10.11 16.59
CA LEU A 113 -11.93 10.95 17.77
C LEU A 113 -11.95 12.45 17.41
N ALA A 114 -12.75 13.22 18.15
CA ALA A 114 -12.87 14.68 18.00
C ALA A 114 -13.21 15.17 16.57
N GLU A 115 -14.08 14.44 15.85
CA GLU A 115 -14.52 14.78 14.48
C GLU A 115 -15.62 15.86 14.43
N SER A 116 -16.61 15.79 15.31
CA SER A 116 -17.87 16.56 15.17
C SER A 116 -18.04 17.71 16.17
N HIS A 117 -17.31 17.70 17.28
CA HIS A 117 -17.60 18.59 18.42
C HIS A 117 -16.62 19.75 18.58
N ILE A 118 -15.48 19.73 17.88
CA ILE A 118 -14.46 20.78 17.96
C ILE A 118 -14.23 21.32 16.56
N LYS A 119 -14.77 22.52 16.29
CA LYS A 119 -14.68 23.16 14.96
C LYS A 119 -13.38 23.92 14.74
N ASP A 120 -12.72 24.30 15.82
CA ASP A 120 -11.49 25.06 15.79
C ASP A 120 -10.28 24.13 15.86
N VAL A 121 -9.36 24.24 14.90
CA VAL A 121 -8.17 23.37 14.81
C VAL A 121 -7.24 23.59 15.99
N HIS A 122 -7.10 24.83 16.47
CA HIS A 122 -6.26 25.14 17.60
C HIS A 122 -6.83 24.49 18.87
N ASP A 123 -8.13 24.62 19.13
CA ASP A 123 -8.78 23.94 20.25
C ASP A 123 -8.68 22.42 20.14
N ARG A 124 -8.83 21.86 18.93
CA ARG A 124 -8.70 20.41 18.70
C ARG A 124 -7.30 19.93 19.04
N LEU A 125 -6.27 20.68 18.66
CA LEU A 125 -4.90 20.29 18.92
C LEU A 125 -4.52 20.46 20.40
N TYR A 126 -4.71 21.66 20.96
CA TYR A 126 -4.21 22.02 22.29
C TYR A 126 -5.10 21.52 23.43
N ASN A 127 -6.42 21.47 23.24
CA ASN A 127 -7.34 21.07 24.32
C ASN A 127 -7.74 19.59 24.23
N TYR A 128 -7.50 18.92 23.10
CA TYR A 128 -7.86 17.51 22.91
C TYR A 128 -6.66 16.62 22.60
N PHE A 129 -5.97 16.82 21.46
CA PHE A 129 -4.90 15.89 21.06
C PHE A 129 -3.67 15.94 21.95
N PHE A 130 -3.08 17.09 22.25
CA PHE A 130 -1.89 17.13 23.12
C PHE A 130 -2.16 16.54 24.51
N PRO A 131 -3.28 16.82 25.20
CA PRO A 131 -3.63 16.14 26.45
C PRO A 131 -3.82 14.63 26.28
N LEU A 132 -4.50 14.19 25.20
CA LEU A 132 -4.75 12.77 24.92
C LEU A 132 -3.44 12.01 24.65
N GLU A 133 -2.58 12.58 23.79
CA GLU A 133 -1.27 12.06 23.44
C GLU A 133 -0.41 11.93 24.70
N LYS A 134 -0.34 12.98 25.51
CA LYS A 134 0.40 12.96 26.78
C LYS A 134 -0.12 11.89 27.76
N ALA A 135 -1.42 11.64 27.78
CA ALA A 135 -2.04 10.69 28.70
C ALA A 135 -1.92 9.23 28.26
N LEU A 136 -1.96 8.97 26.95
CA LEU A 136 -2.14 7.61 26.42
C LEU A 136 -0.98 7.11 25.56
N LEU A 137 -0.27 7.98 24.84
CA LEU A 137 0.84 7.52 24.03
C LEU A 137 1.95 6.98 24.92
N ASN A 138 2.48 5.87 24.46
CA ASN A 138 3.69 5.24 24.96
C ASN A 138 4.28 4.43 23.82
N ARG A 139 5.52 4.00 23.97
CA ARG A 139 6.27 3.25 22.96
C ARG A 139 5.52 2.00 22.45
N ASN A 140 4.76 1.31 23.30
CA ASN A 140 3.98 0.13 22.89
C ASN A 140 2.77 0.52 22.01
N LEU A 141 2.00 1.53 22.42
CA LEU A 141 0.86 2.01 21.63
C LEU A 141 1.34 2.55 20.27
N ILE A 142 2.46 3.28 20.25
CA ILE A 142 3.08 3.78 19.03
C ILE A 142 3.46 2.65 18.09
N ARG A 143 4.16 1.63 18.58
CA ARG A 143 4.54 0.46 17.78
C ARG A 143 3.33 -0.24 17.16
N VAL A 144 2.32 -0.56 17.97
CA VAL A 144 1.14 -1.31 17.51
C VAL A 144 0.33 -0.51 16.49
N SER A 145 0.11 0.79 16.75
CA SER A 145 -0.65 1.66 15.86
C SER A 145 0.11 1.97 14.58
N ALA A 146 1.42 2.22 14.64
CA ALA A 146 2.26 2.38 13.46
C ALA A 146 2.23 1.14 12.56
N ARG A 147 2.28 -0.06 13.16
CA ARG A 147 2.17 -1.32 12.40
C ARG A 147 0.80 -1.46 11.75
N HIS A 148 -0.27 -1.12 12.47
CA HIS A 148 -1.63 -1.12 11.91
C HIS A 148 -1.74 -0.16 10.71
N ALA A 149 -1.26 1.07 10.85
CA ALA A 149 -1.24 2.06 9.78
C ALA A 149 -0.41 1.60 8.57
N ALA A 150 0.77 1.02 8.79
CA ALA A 150 1.62 0.50 7.72
C ALA A 150 0.93 -0.65 6.96
N ILE A 151 0.24 -1.58 7.64
CA ILE A 151 -0.53 -2.64 6.99
C ILE A 151 -1.64 -2.04 6.12
N GLU A 152 -2.37 -1.05 6.62
CA GLU A 152 -3.43 -0.38 5.88
C GLU A 152 -2.89 0.33 4.63
N LEU A 153 -1.76 1.05 4.75
CA LEU A 153 -1.07 1.68 3.63
C LEU A 153 -0.67 0.64 2.58
N ALA A 154 -0.06 -0.48 2.99
CA ALA A 154 0.35 -1.56 2.10
C ALA A 154 -0.85 -2.19 1.37
N LEU A 155 -1.95 -2.47 2.08
CA LEU A 155 -3.20 -2.96 1.48
C LEU A 155 -3.81 -1.96 0.49
N GLY A 156 -3.61 -0.66 0.73
CA GLY A 156 -4.00 0.42 -0.17
C GLY A 156 -3.12 0.54 -1.41
N GLY A 157 -1.98 -0.15 -1.49
CA GLY A 157 -1.02 -0.04 -2.59
C GLY A 157 0.05 1.04 -2.42
N VAL A 158 0.21 1.57 -1.20
CA VAL A 158 1.33 2.44 -0.82
C VAL A 158 2.54 1.56 -0.50
N THR A 159 3.68 1.86 -1.10
CA THR A 159 4.93 1.13 -0.87
C THR A 159 5.97 1.96 -0.12
N THR A 160 5.80 3.29 -0.11
CA THR A 160 6.68 4.23 0.59
C THR A 160 5.86 5.21 1.41
N THR A 161 6.25 5.42 2.66
CA THR A 161 5.64 6.40 3.57
C THR A 161 6.68 7.38 4.09
N THR A 162 6.26 8.62 4.32
CA THR A 162 6.98 9.59 5.14
C THR A 162 6.18 9.78 6.42
N ASP A 163 6.80 9.55 7.57
CA ASP A 163 6.18 9.73 8.89
C ASP A 163 6.93 10.79 9.70
N MET A 164 6.17 11.52 10.50
CA MET A 164 6.72 12.45 11.47
C MET A 164 5.91 12.44 12.76
N TYR A 165 6.45 11.80 13.77
CA TYR A 165 5.80 11.63 15.07
C TYR A 165 6.84 11.46 16.19
N TYR A 166 6.42 10.86 17.30
CA TYR A 166 7.25 10.55 18.46
C TYR A 166 7.73 9.10 18.42
N HIS A 167 8.94 8.85 18.93
CA HIS A 167 9.57 7.53 18.98
C HIS A 167 9.63 6.84 17.62
N GLU A 168 10.21 7.54 16.64
CA GLU A 168 10.35 7.05 15.27
C GLU A 168 11.20 5.79 15.18
N ASP A 169 11.98 5.44 16.20
CA ASP A 169 12.65 4.14 16.27
C ASP A 169 11.66 2.97 16.39
N GLU A 170 10.51 3.19 17.04
CA GLU A 170 9.43 2.22 17.14
C GLU A 170 8.60 2.16 15.87
N VAL A 171 8.32 3.31 15.27
CA VAL A 171 7.71 3.41 13.94
C VAL A 171 8.59 2.68 12.91
N ALA A 172 9.91 2.89 12.93
CA ALA A 172 10.86 2.24 12.03
C ALA A 172 10.85 0.72 12.13
N LYS A 173 10.77 0.17 13.35
CA LYS A 173 10.62 -1.28 13.56
C LYS A 173 9.33 -1.79 12.93
N SER A 174 8.21 -1.10 13.14
CA SER A 174 6.90 -1.47 12.60
C SER A 174 6.83 -1.37 11.07
N VAL A 175 7.32 -0.28 10.47
CA VAL A 175 7.36 -0.09 9.02
C VAL A 175 8.24 -1.15 8.35
N LYS A 176 9.39 -1.48 8.96
CA LYS A 176 10.29 -2.54 8.51
C LYS A 176 9.65 -3.93 8.60
N GLU A 177 8.93 -4.23 9.68
CA GLU A 177 8.22 -5.50 9.87
C GLU A 177 7.20 -5.75 8.75
N VAL A 178 6.50 -4.70 8.30
CA VAL A 178 5.54 -4.78 7.18
C VAL A 178 6.23 -4.86 5.81
N GLY A 179 7.53 -4.52 5.72
CA GLY A 179 8.29 -4.53 4.46
C GLY A 179 8.12 -3.26 3.61
N MET A 180 7.68 -2.16 4.22
CA MET A 180 7.52 -0.87 3.53
C MET A 180 8.80 -0.03 3.58
N ARG A 181 8.94 0.89 2.62
CA ARG A 181 9.97 1.93 2.66
C ARG A 181 9.49 3.10 3.52
N GLY A 182 10.32 3.55 4.46
CA GLY A 182 10.00 4.68 5.35
C GLY A 182 11.03 5.81 5.25
N VAL A 183 10.55 7.05 5.19
CA VAL A 183 11.31 8.26 5.52
C VAL A 183 10.75 8.76 6.85
N LEU A 184 11.47 8.53 7.94
CA LEU A 184 10.94 8.65 9.30
C LEU A 184 11.68 9.76 10.04
N GLY A 185 10.96 10.80 10.43
CA GLY A 185 11.52 12.02 11.00
C GLY A 185 11.03 12.28 12.41
N GLU A 186 11.93 12.16 13.40
CA GLU A 186 11.58 12.41 14.81
C GLU A 186 11.14 13.86 14.99
N THR A 187 10.02 14.05 15.70
CA THR A 187 9.47 15.36 15.97
C THR A 187 10.40 16.18 16.88
N VAL A 188 10.76 17.39 16.43
CA VAL A 188 11.49 18.38 17.25
C VAL A 188 10.54 19.53 17.61
N ILE A 189 10.25 19.70 18.89
CA ILE A 189 9.27 20.66 19.38
C ILE A 189 9.74 21.37 20.67
N GLY A 190 9.33 22.63 20.85
CA GLY A 190 9.83 23.53 21.89
C GLY A 190 9.20 23.35 23.28
N PHE A 191 8.48 22.26 23.54
CA PHE A 191 7.87 21.97 24.83
C PHE A 191 7.84 20.45 25.08
N PRO A 192 7.73 19.99 26.34
CA PRO A 192 7.71 18.57 26.66
C PRO A 192 6.51 17.85 26.02
N VAL A 193 6.80 16.75 25.34
CA VAL A 193 5.84 15.83 24.71
C VAL A 193 6.06 14.42 25.27
N VAL A 194 5.45 13.40 24.67
CA VAL A 194 5.57 12.02 25.16
C VAL A 194 7.03 11.52 25.09
N ASP A 195 7.37 10.69 26.07
CA ASP A 195 8.72 10.19 26.42
C ASP A 195 8.88 8.68 26.14
#